data_AF-A0AA47FED9-F1
#
_entry.id   AF-A0AA47FED9-F1
#
_cell.length_a   1.000
_cell.length_b   1.000
_cell.length_c   1.000
_cell.angle_alpha   90.00
_cell.angle_beta   90.00
_cell.angle_gamma   90.00
#
_symmetry.space_group_name_H-M   'P 1'
#
loop_
_entity.id
_entity.type
_entity.pdbx_description
1 polymer ?
#
loop_
_entity_poly.entity_id
_entity_poly.type
_entity_poly.pdbx_seq_one_letter_code
_entity_poly.pdbx_strand_id
1 'polypeptide(L)'
;MSLEEFEYIYNVYQPNERQKLLNIANNNLSITDNTKLLSLKQQCQEYLQTHHDIPIQQLLDRLTVTIHVREFGGESKDTTFQETTQKIWHYLEKQNTWYQNDFKLLLTILYHFPLETLKTITPKILTNLVKYTNLYNIKPLQLTLLTNLASIYLDNRQTKECETFYLEALKLAKELKRYDLLGIAQVRLGICRDDNSLIDKGMSLLHLTEEEKIFEST
;
A
#
# COMPACT_ATOMS: atom_id res chain seq x y z
N MET A 1 -11.50 29.17 -0.78
CA MET A 1 -11.63 27.99 -1.64
C MET A 1 -10.24 27.66 -2.17
N SER A 2 -9.63 26.59 -1.69
CA SER A 2 -8.36 26.09 -2.22
C SER A 2 -8.55 25.45 -3.60
N LEU A 3 -7.45 25.22 -4.33
CA LEU A 3 -7.50 24.46 -5.59
C LEU A 3 -8.07 23.07 -5.36
N GLU A 4 -7.68 22.41 -4.27
CA GLU A 4 -8.16 21.07 -3.90
C GLU A 4 -9.68 21.10 -3.60
N GLU A 5 -10.17 22.13 -2.91
CA GLU A 5 -11.61 22.31 -2.65
C GLU A 5 -12.38 22.56 -3.95
N PHE A 6 -11.83 23.37 -4.86
CA PHE A 6 -12.44 23.62 -6.17
C PHE A 6 -12.48 22.36 -7.03
N GLU A 7 -11.36 21.63 -7.15
CA GLU A 7 -11.28 20.38 -7.88
C GLU A 7 -12.22 19.33 -7.28
N TYR A 8 -12.31 19.24 -5.95
CA TYR A 8 -13.26 18.36 -5.28
C TYR A 8 -14.70 18.70 -5.67
N ILE A 9 -15.11 19.96 -5.55
CA ILE A 9 -16.45 20.42 -5.92
C ILE A 9 -16.73 20.08 -7.40
N TYR A 10 -15.85 20.49 -8.31
CA TYR A 10 -16.03 20.23 -9.75
C TYR A 10 -16.18 18.73 -10.05
N ASN A 11 -15.30 17.91 -9.47
CA ASN A 11 -15.29 16.46 -9.68
C ASN A 11 -16.44 15.74 -9.00
N VAL A 12 -17.07 16.32 -7.98
CA VAL A 12 -18.26 15.76 -7.33
C VAL A 12 -19.51 16.04 -8.16
N TYR A 13 -19.64 17.22 -8.76
CA TYR A 13 -20.86 17.61 -9.47
C TYR A 13 -20.92 17.17 -10.94
N GLN A 14 -19.78 17.05 -11.63
CA GLN A 14 -19.73 16.57 -13.03
C GLN A 14 -18.50 15.70 -13.33
N PRO A 15 -18.30 14.55 -12.66
CA PRO A 15 -17.17 13.68 -12.96
C PRO A 15 -17.33 13.08 -14.37
N ASN A 16 -16.30 13.26 -15.20
CA ASN A 16 -16.15 12.46 -16.41
C ASN A 16 -15.87 10.98 -16.04
N GLU A 17 -15.97 10.07 -17.00
CA GLU A 17 -15.82 8.62 -16.76
C GLU A 17 -14.49 8.28 -16.08
N ARG A 18 -13.40 8.91 -16.52
CA ARG A 18 -12.07 8.79 -15.91
C ARG A 18 -12.08 9.16 -14.43
N GLN A 19 -12.66 10.31 -14.08
CA GLN A 19 -12.74 10.79 -12.70
C GLN A 19 -13.56 9.84 -11.83
N LYS A 20 -14.65 9.27 -12.37
CA LYS A 20 -15.47 8.28 -11.66
C LYS A 20 -14.65 7.07 -11.27
N LEU A 21 -13.89 6.49 -12.20
CA LEU A 21 -13.01 5.34 -11.94
C LEU A 21 -11.98 5.64 -10.84
N LEU A 22 -11.30 6.79 -10.94
CA LEU A 22 -10.30 7.19 -9.95
C LEU A 22 -10.89 7.47 -8.57
N ASN A 23 -12.08 8.08 -8.51
CA ASN A 23 -12.79 8.33 -7.26
C ASN A 23 -13.22 7.02 -6.59
N ILE A 24 -13.79 6.09 -7.36
CA ILE A 24 -14.14 4.74 -6.87
C ILE A 24 -12.87 4.05 -6.35
N ALA A 25 -11.76 4.11 -7.09
CA ALA A 25 -10.50 3.52 -6.65
C ALA A 25 -9.99 4.13 -5.34
N ASN A 26 -10.01 5.46 -5.20
CA ASN A 26 -9.52 6.13 -4.00
C ASN A 26 -10.40 5.86 -2.76
N ASN A 27 -11.71 5.72 -2.93
CA ASN A 27 -12.66 5.51 -1.83
C ASN A 27 -12.78 4.05 -1.37
N ASN A 28 -12.37 3.06 -2.19
CA ASN A 28 -12.54 1.62 -1.90
C ASN A 28 -11.23 0.91 -1.51
N LEU A 29 -10.23 1.62 -1.00
CA LEU A 29 -8.87 1.07 -0.83
C LEU A 29 -8.59 0.33 0.47
N SER A 30 -9.56 0.08 1.35
CA SER A 30 -9.26 -0.57 2.63
C SER A 30 -10.20 -1.68 3.06
N ILE A 31 -11.46 -1.71 2.63
CA ILE A 31 -12.44 -2.68 3.15
C ILE A 31 -13.51 -2.96 2.10
N THR A 32 -13.11 -3.62 1.01
CA THR A 32 -14.05 -3.89 -0.08
C THR A 32 -14.03 -5.34 -0.46
N ASP A 33 -15.23 -5.93 -0.44
CA ASP A 33 -15.55 -7.20 -1.04
C ASP A 33 -14.98 -7.27 -2.48
N ASN A 34 -14.48 -8.44 -2.87
CA ASN A 34 -13.90 -8.70 -4.18
C ASN A 34 -14.89 -8.36 -5.31
N THR A 35 -16.20 -8.44 -5.04
CA THR A 35 -17.25 -8.04 -6.00
C THR A 35 -17.08 -6.60 -6.52
N LYS A 36 -16.79 -5.63 -5.65
CA LYS A 36 -16.59 -4.23 -6.09
C LYS A 36 -15.27 -4.04 -6.82
N LEU A 37 -14.22 -4.76 -6.44
CA LEU A 37 -12.94 -4.72 -7.14
C LEU A 37 -13.07 -5.30 -8.56
N LEU A 38 -13.77 -6.42 -8.72
CA LEU A 38 -14.08 -7.02 -10.01
C LEU A 38 -14.91 -6.07 -10.89
N SER A 39 -15.93 -5.43 -10.32
CA SER A 39 -16.71 -4.42 -11.05
C SER A 39 -15.86 -3.24 -11.51
N LEU A 40 -14.99 -2.70 -10.65
CA LEU A 40 -14.08 -1.61 -11.03
C LEU A 40 -13.08 -2.06 -12.10
N LYS A 41 -12.56 -3.29 -12.00
CA LYS A 41 -11.66 -3.88 -13.01
C LYS A 41 -12.34 -3.91 -14.38
N GLN A 42 -13.58 -4.38 -14.44
CA GLN A 42 -14.36 -4.42 -15.67
C GLN A 42 -14.57 -3.01 -16.26
N GLN A 43 -14.98 -2.03 -15.44
CA GLN A 43 -15.18 -0.66 -15.91
C GLN A 43 -13.88 -0.02 -16.44
N CYS A 44 -12.73 -0.32 -15.83
CA CYS A 44 -11.43 0.12 -16.35
C CYS A 44 -11.11 -0.52 -17.71
N GLN A 45 -11.41 -1.81 -17.88
CA GLN A 45 -11.21 -2.52 -19.15
C GLN A 45 -12.07 -1.92 -20.26
N GLU A 46 -13.36 -1.67 -19.99
CA GLU A 46 -14.29 -1.04 -20.94
C GLU A 46 -13.82 0.37 -21.35
N TYR A 47 -13.42 1.21 -20.38
CA TYR A 47 -12.91 2.55 -20.65
C TYR A 47 -11.66 2.53 -21.55
N LEU A 48 -10.73 1.59 -21.31
CA LEU A 48 -9.47 1.47 -22.07
C LEU A 48 -9.64 0.89 -23.48
N GLN A 49 -10.84 0.40 -23.87
CA GLN A 49 -11.09 -0.02 -25.25
C GLN A 49 -11.08 1.16 -26.23
N THR A 50 -11.44 2.35 -25.75
CA THR A 50 -11.57 3.56 -26.57
C THR A 50 -10.63 4.69 -26.15
N HIS A 51 -9.93 4.55 -25.02
CA HIS A 51 -9.06 5.57 -24.46
C HIS A 51 -7.64 5.03 -24.19
N HIS A 52 -6.63 5.83 -24.51
CA HIS A 52 -5.26 5.60 -24.07
C HIS A 52 -4.96 6.42 -22.81
N ASP A 53 -5.04 5.80 -21.63
CA ASP A 53 -4.91 6.47 -20.34
C ASP A 53 -4.02 5.67 -19.38
N ILE A 54 -2.78 6.13 -19.21
CA ILE A 54 -1.76 5.45 -18.41
C ILE A 54 -2.21 5.29 -16.94
N PRO A 55 -2.72 6.32 -16.24
CA PRO A 55 -3.27 6.16 -14.89
C PRO A 55 -4.35 5.09 -14.76
N ILE A 56 -5.29 4.99 -15.71
CA ILE A 56 -6.33 3.95 -15.67
C ILE A 56 -5.75 2.57 -15.98
N GLN A 57 -4.78 2.48 -16.90
CA GLN A 57 -4.06 1.25 -17.15
C GLN A 57 -3.31 0.74 -15.91
N GLN A 58 -2.61 1.64 -15.20
CA GLN A 58 -1.92 1.31 -13.96
C GLN A 58 -2.89 0.94 -12.83
N LEU A 59 -4.08 1.55 -12.78
CA LEU A 59 -5.15 1.14 -11.89
C LEU A 59 -5.62 -0.29 -12.20
N LEU A 60 -5.82 -0.62 -13.48
CA LEU A 60 -6.20 -1.96 -13.93
C LEU A 60 -5.13 -3.00 -13.57
N ASP A 61 -3.84 -2.68 -13.76
CA ASP A 61 -2.72 -3.55 -13.39
C ASP A 61 -2.74 -3.83 -11.88
N ARG A 62 -2.93 -2.78 -11.04
CA ARG A 62 -3.04 -2.92 -9.59
C ARG A 62 -4.23 -3.77 -9.15
N LEU A 63 -5.40 -3.57 -9.77
CA LEU A 63 -6.60 -4.36 -9.50
C LEU A 63 -6.38 -5.83 -9.85
N THR A 64 -5.73 -6.10 -10.97
CA THR A 64 -5.43 -7.47 -11.43
C THR A 64 -4.57 -8.21 -10.42
N VAL A 65 -3.47 -7.60 -9.96
CA VAL A 65 -2.59 -8.20 -8.94
C VAL A 65 -3.33 -8.34 -7.60
N THR A 66 -4.05 -7.30 -7.16
CA THR A 66 -4.74 -7.32 -5.86
C THR A 66 -5.82 -8.39 -5.77
N ILE A 67 -6.66 -8.52 -6.82
CA ILE A 67 -7.71 -9.55 -6.88
C ILE A 67 -7.07 -10.94 -6.85
N HIS A 68 -6.03 -11.15 -7.66
CA HIS A 68 -5.33 -12.43 -7.73
C HIS A 68 -4.75 -12.85 -6.37
N VAL A 69 -4.06 -11.94 -5.68
CA VAL A 69 -3.47 -12.22 -4.35
C VAL A 69 -4.53 -12.58 -3.33
N ARG A 70 -5.72 -11.96 -3.39
CA ARG A 70 -6.82 -12.25 -2.47
C ARG A 70 -7.47 -13.61 -2.72
N GLU A 71 -7.49 -14.07 -3.96
CA GLU A 71 -8.14 -15.33 -4.34
C GLU A 71 -7.19 -16.53 -4.21
N PHE A 72 -5.92 -16.34 -4.55
CA PHE A 72 -4.96 -17.45 -4.72
C PHE A 72 -3.67 -17.30 -3.89
N GLY A 73 -3.50 -16.18 -3.19
CA GLY A 73 -2.25 -15.86 -2.47
C GLY A 73 -1.17 -15.24 -3.35
N GLY A 74 -0.01 -14.95 -2.75
CA GLY A 74 1.10 -14.22 -3.40
C GLY A 74 2.00 -15.05 -4.32
N GLU A 75 1.98 -16.38 -4.20
CA GLU A 75 2.81 -17.30 -4.97
C GLU A 75 1.96 -18.01 -6.02
N SER A 76 1.87 -17.40 -7.21
CA SER A 76 1.06 -17.94 -8.30
C SER A 76 1.87 -18.17 -9.56
N LYS A 77 1.58 -19.28 -10.25
CA LYS A 77 2.12 -19.57 -11.60
C LYS A 77 1.25 -19.00 -12.72
N ASP A 78 0.17 -18.29 -12.38
CA ASP A 78 -0.69 -17.63 -13.36
C ASP A 78 0.11 -16.65 -14.22
N THR A 79 0.02 -16.83 -15.54
CA THR A 79 0.81 -16.06 -16.50
C THR A 79 0.43 -14.59 -16.48
N THR A 80 -0.87 -14.27 -16.40
CA THR A 80 -1.35 -12.89 -16.37
C THR A 80 -0.86 -12.16 -15.12
N PHE A 81 -0.89 -12.81 -13.96
CA PHE A 81 -0.34 -12.28 -12.72
C PHE A 81 1.15 -11.95 -12.87
N GLN A 82 1.96 -12.91 -13.33
CA GLN A 82 3.42 -12.75 -13.49
C GLN A 82 3.78 -11.66 -14.51
N GLU A 83 3.10 -11.62 -15.64
CA GLU A 83 3.30 -10.57 -16.65
C GLU A 83 2.93 -9.18 -16.09
N THR A 84 1.85 -9.10 -15.30
CA THR A 84 1.42 -7.83 -14.70
C THR A 84 2.40 -7.34 -13.64
N THR A 85 2.90 -8.23 -12.76
CA THR A 85 3.89 -7.85 -11.75
C THR A 85 5.21 -7.38 -12.41
N GLN A 86 5.67 -8.10 -13.44
CA GLN A 86 6.86 -7.72 -14.22
C GLN A 86 6.67 -6.41 -14.96
N LYS A 87 5.51 -6.18 -15.59
CA LYS A 87 5.18 -4.92 -16.25
C LYS A 87 5.26 -3.74 -15.28
N ILE A 88 4.68 -3.88 -14.08
CA ILE A 88 4.74 -2.84 -13.05
C ILE A 88 6.21 -2.59 -12.64
N TRP A 89 6.99 -3.64 -12.41
CA TRP A 89 8.39 -3.49 -12.02
C TRP A 89 9.23 -2.80 -13.12
N HIS A 90 9.07 -3.22 -14.38
CA HIS A 90 9.80 -2.66 -15.51
C HIS A 90 9.52 -1.17 -15.73
N TYR A 91 8.31 -0.72 -15.37
CA TYR A 91 7.98 0.69 -15.34
C TYR A 91 8.72 1.43 -14.21
N LEU A 92 8.70 0.90 -12.99
CA LEU A 92 9.28 1.52 -11.79
C LEU A 92 10.81 1.57 -11.81
N GLU A 93 11.46 0.52 -12.32
CA GLU A 93 12.92 0.40 -12.31
C GLU A 93 13.60 1.51 -13.11
N LYS A 94 12.96 1.94 -14.21
CA LYS A 94 13.45 3.01 -15.10
C LYS A 94 13.29 4.42 -14.53
N GLN A 95 12.45 4.60 -13.51
CA GLN A 95 12.20 5.93 -12.95
C GLN A 95 13.29 6.33 -11.97
N ASN A 96 13.78 7.56 -12.10
CA ASN A 96 14.70 8.19 -11.14
C ASN A 96 13.96 8.86 -9.98
N THR A 97 12.74 9.35 -10.23
CA THR A 97 11.86 9.96 -9.24
C THR A 97 10.53 9.24 -9.23
N TRP A 98 10.08 8.87 -8.03
CA TRP A 98 8.78 8.23 -7.83
C TRP A 98 7.78 9.22 -7.22
N TYR A 99 6.58 9.22 -7.77
CA TYR A 99 5.41 9.94 -7.31
C TYR A 99 4.47 9.03 -6.51
N GLN A 100 3.39 9.61 -5.97
CA GLN A 100 2.43 8.87 -5.14
C GLN A 100 1.88 7.61 -5.84
N ASN A 101 1.62 7.67 -7.15
CA ASN A 101 1.12 6.51 -7.89
C ASN A 101 2.18 5.40 -8.04
N ASP A 102 3.45 5.77 -8.17
CA ASP A 102 4.57 4.82 -8.25
C ASP A 102 4.73 4.04 -6.95
N PHE A 103 4.53 4.70 -5.80
CA PHE A 103 4.48 4.00 -4.51
C PHE A 103 3.25 3.08 -4.37
N LYS A 104 2.09 3.48 -4.90
CA LYS A 104 0.90 2.60 -4.95
C LYS A 104 1.16 1.36 -5.81
N LEU A 105 1.84 1.51 -6.94
CA LEU A 105 2.28 0.42 -7.81
C LEU A 105 3.27 -0.49 -7.08
N LEU A 106 4.31 0.10 -6.46
CA LEU A 106 5.30 -0.64 -5.70
C LEU A 106 4.65 -1.47 -4.59
N LEU A 107 3.77 -0.87 -3.79
CA LEU A 107 3.04 -1.57 -2.72
C LEU A 107 2.25 -2.78 -3.23
N THR A 108 1.75 -2.72 -4.46
CA THR A 108 0.96 -3.80 -5.08
C THR A 108 1.83 -5.03 -5.34
N ILE A 109 3.12 -4.84 -5.67
CA ILE A 109 4.04 -5.93 -6.02
C ILE A 109 5.11 -6.19 -4.96
N LEU A 110 5.09 -5.48 -3.83
CA LEU A 110 6.20 -5.46 -2.88
C LEU A 110 6.52 -6.85 -2.30
N TYR A 111 5.48 -7.59 -1.91
CA TYR A 111 5.61 -8.96 -1.38
C TYR A 111 6.01 -10.01 -2.42
N HIS A 112 6.00 -9.64 -3.71
CA HIS A 112 6.40 -10.54 -4.79
C HIS A 112 7.93 -10.57 -4.99
N PHE A 113 8.65 -9.59 -4.47
CA PHE A 113 10.11 -9.58 -4.59
C PHE A 113 10.75 -10.61 -3.65
N PRO A 114 11.78 -11.36 -4.12
CA PRO A 114 12.68 -12.07 -3.22
C PRO A 114 13.37 -11.10 -2.26
N LEU A 115 13.66 -11.55 -1.04
CA LEU A 115 14.30 -10.73 -0.01
C LEU A 115 15.59 -10.04 -0.50
N GLU A 116 16.43 -10.76 -1.25
CA GLU A 116 17.70 -10.22 -1.77
C GLU A 116 17.48 -9.08 -2.78
N THR A 117 16.43 -9.18 -3.60
CA THR A 117 16.00 -8.08 -4.47
C THR A 117 15.50 -6.90 -3.64
N LEU A 118 14.66 -7.15 -2.63
CA LEU A 118 14.18 -6.14 -1.68
C LEU A 118 15.31 -5.38 -1.00
N LYS A 119 16.34 -6.07 -0.50
CA LYS A 119 17.54 -5.45 0.08
C LYS A 119 18.23 -4.49 -0.90
N THR A 120 18.27 -4.85 -2.16
CA THR A 120 18.89 -4.04 -3.22
C THR A 120 18.06 -2.79 -3.56
N ILE A 121 16.73 -2.92 -3.60
CA ILE A 121 15.85 -1.81 -4.00
C ILE A 121 15.48 -0.88 -2.83
N THR A 122 15.53 -1.36 -1.59
CA THR A 122 15.13 -0.60 -0.39
C THR A 122 15.81 0.76 -0.28
N PRO A 123 17.13 0.91 -0.51
CA PRO A 123 17.77 2.23 -0.54
C PRO A 123 17.13 3.20 -1.55
N LYS A 124 16.74 2.72 -2.74
CA LYS A 124 16.03 3.52 -3.76
C LYS A 124 14.63 3.92 -3.30
N ILE A 125 13.92 3.01 -2.61
CA ILE A 125 12.61 3.28 -2.01
C ILE A 125 12.73 4.43 -0.99
N LEU A 126 13.65 4.32 -0.03
CA LEU A 126 13.85 5.32 1.03
C LEU A 126 14.28 6.67 0.48
N THR A 127 15.18 6.67 -0.50
CA THR A 127 15.65 7.91 -1.18
C THR A 127 14.51 8.64 -1.90
N ASN A 128 13.53 7.90 -2.44
CA ASN A 128 12.36 8.55 -3.03
C ASN A 128 11.34 8.98 -1.97
N LEU A 129 11.18 8.24 -0.87
CA LEU A 129 10.23 8.57 0.20
C LEU A 129 10.60 9.86 0.93
N VAL A 130 11.89 10.10 1.20
CA VAL A 130 12.34 11.27 1.96
C VAL A 130 12.00 12.60 1.29
N LYS A 131 11.83 12.61 -0.04
CA LYS A 131 11.39 13.78 -0.82
C LYS A 131 10.03 14.30 -0.39
N TYR A 132 9.23 13.47 0.27
CA TYR A 132 7.86 13.77 0.67
C TYR A 132 7.68 13.97 2.18
N THR A 133 8.75 14.11 2.96
CA THR A 133 8.70 14.23 4.43
C THR A 133 7.77 15.35 4.92
N ASN A 134 7.68 16.45 4.17
CA ASN A 134 6.86 17.62 4.52
C ASN A 134 5.45 17.60 3.89
N LEU A 135 5.11 16.59 3.09
CA LEU A 135 3.83 16.51 2.39
C LEU A 135 2.87 15.62 3.18
N TYR A 136 1.96 16.25 3.94
CA TYR A 136 1.04 15.55 4.84
C TYR A 136 0.20 14.47 4.13
N ASN A 137 -0.29 14.76 2.92
CA ASN A 137 -1.20 13.87 2.19
C ASN A 137 -0.57 12.51 1.78
N ILE A 138 0.77 12.41 1.72
CA ILE A 138 1.43 11.15 1.38
C ILE A 138 1.75 10.29 2.59
N LYS A 139 1.70 10.85 3.80
CA LYS A 139 2.11 10.17 5.04
C LYS A 139 1.38 8.85 5.28
N PRO A 140 0.07 8.70 5.01
CA PRO A 140 -0.59 7.39 5.10
C PRO A 140 0.02 6.33 4.18
N LEU A 141 0.45 6.73 2.97
CA LEU A 141 1.10 5.83 2.02
C LEU A 141 2.51 5.46 2.49
N GLN A 142 3.26 6.42 3.03
CA GLN A 142 4.58 6.18 3.64
C GLN A 142 4.46 5.19 4.80
N LEU A 143 3.46 5.36 5.68
CA LEU A 143 3.20 4.45 6.80
C LEU A 143 2.92 3.02 6.31
N THR A 144 2.08 2.87 5.30
CA THR A 144 1.77 1.57 4.69
C THR A 144 3.02 0.90 4.10
N LEU A 145 3.87 1.68 3.43
CA LEU A 145 5.09 1.16 2.83
C LEU A 145 6.13 0.74 3.88
N LEU A 146 6.34 1.55 4.91
CA LEU A 146 7.24 1.23 6.01
C LEU A 146 6.79 -0.01 6.77
N THR A 147 5.49 -0.12 7.07
CA THR A 147 4.93 -1.30 7.77
C THR A 147 5.04 -2.57 6.93
N ASN A 148 4.77 -2.50 5.62
CA ASN A 148 4.94 -3.65 4.73
C ASN A 148 6.40 -4.08 4.59
N LEU A 149 7.33 -3.12 4.42
CA LEU A 149 8.77 -3.43 4.42
C LEU A 149 9.17 -4.09 5.74
N ALA A 150 8.83 -3.48 6.87
CA ALA A 150 9.15 -4.00 8.20
C ALA A 150 8.63 -5.44 8.39
N SER A 151 7.42 -5.72 7.92
CA SER A 151 6.80 -7.05 7.95
C SER A 151 7.60 -8.07 7.13
N ILE A 152 7.94 -7.74 5.88
CA ILE A 152 8.73 -8.63 5.03
C ILE A 152 10.10 -8.93 5.67
N TYR A 153 10.77 -7.91 6.22
CA TYR A 153 12.04 -8.10 6.92
C TYR A 153 11.88 -8.94 8.19
N LEU A 154 10.80 -8.76 8.95
CA LEU A 154 10.47 -9.58 10.13
C LEU A 154 10.26 -11.05 9.76
N ASP A 155 9.43 -11.32 8.76
CA ASP A 155 9.11 -12.68 8.28
C ASP A 155 10.38 -13.43 7.81
N ASN A 156 11.37 -12.66 7.32
CA ASN A 156 12.67 -13.16 6.89
C ASN A 156 13.76 -13.06 7.97
N ARG A 157 13.38 -12.87 9.24
CA ARG A 157 14.27 -12.82 10.43
C ARG A 157 15.38 -11.75 10.34
N GLN A 158 15.16 -10.68 9.58
CA GLN A 158 16.06 -9.53 9.47
C GLN A 158 15.68 -8.49 10.52
N THR A 159 16.01 -8.77 11.78
CA THR A 159 15.53 -8.01 12.94
C THR A 159 15.99 -6.55 12.94
N LYS A 160 17.23 -6.27 12.50
CA LYS A 160 17.77 -4.90 12.47
C LYS A 160 17.00 -3.98 11.52
N GLU A 161 16.74 -4.45 10.30
CA GLU A 161 15.99 -3.71 9.28
C GLU A 161 14.53 -3.56 9.69
N CYS A 162 13.92 -4.64 10.15
CA CYS A 162 12.56 -4.65 10.69
C CYS A 162 12.38 -3.61 11.81
N GLU A 163 13.26 -3.60 12.80
CA GLU A 163 13.26 -2.63 13.90
C GLU A 163 13.36 -1.19 13.38
N THR A 164 14.28 -0.93 12.46
CA THR A 164 14.47 0.40 11.87
C THR A 164 13.18 0.91 11.23
N PHE A 165 12.51 0.07 10.44
CA PHE A 165 11.27 0.46 9.77
C PHE A 165 10.09 0.61 10.73
N TYR A 166 9.94 -0.27 11.73
CA TYR A 166 8.86 -0.11 12.70
C TYR A 166 9.02 1.12 13.58
N LEU A 167 10.25 1.51 13.93
CA LEU A 167 10.48 2.75 14.68
C LEU A 167 9.98 3.99 13.92
N GLU A 168 10.26 4.08 12.62
CA GLU A 168 9.74 5.18 11.79
C GLU A 168 8.23 5.07 11.59
N ALA A 169 7.70 3.87 11.38
CA ALA A 169 6.26 3.63 11.28
C ALA A 169 5.51 4.06 12.55
N LEU A 170 6.05 3.78 13.74
CA LEU A 170 5.46 4.21 15.02
C LEU A 170 5.38 5.73 15.15
N LYS A 171 6.44 6.44 14.74
CA LYS A 171 6.48 7.91 14.74
C LYS A 171 5.39 8.46 13.82
N LEU A 172 5.29 7.91 12.61
CA LEU A 172 4.32 8.36 11.61
C LEU A 172 2.87 8.00 11.99
N ALA A 173 2.64 6.82 12.56
CA ALA A 173 1.32 6.42 13.05
C ALA A 173 0.82 7.34 14.17
N LYS A 174 1.71 7.75 15.09
CA LYS A 174 1.39 8.75 16.12
C LYS A 174 1.06 10.11 15.51
N GLU A 175 1.86 10.57 14.55
CA GLU A 175 1.61 11.85 13.88
C GLU A 175 0.25 11.86 13.17
N LEU A 176 -0.08 10.77 12.49
CA LEU A 176 -1.35 10.60 11.77
C LEU A 176 -2.53 10.23 12.68
N LYS A 177 -2.29 9.99 13.97
CA LYS A 177 -3.29 9.48 14.93
C LYS A 177 -3.96 8.18 14.46
N ARG A 178 -3.22 7.33 13.73
CA ARG A 178 -3.66 6.00 13.29
C ARG A 178 -3.35 4.99 14.38
N TYR A 179 -4.21 4.96 15.40
CA TYR A 179 -4.01 4.15 16.60
C TYR A 179 -4.08 2.64 16.34
N ASP A 180 -4.86 2.24 15.35
CA ASP A 180 -4.89 0.89 14.78
C ASP A 180 -3.49 0.48 14.30
N LEU A 181 -2.89 1.26 13.39
CA LEU A 181 -1.55 0.98 12.86
C LEU A 181 -0.45 1.17 13.92
N LEU A 182 -0.66 2.07 14.89
CA LEU A 182 0.23 2.25 16.02
C LEU A 182 0.29 0.99 16.89
N GLY A 183 -0.86 0.39 17.21
CA GLY A 183 -0.96 -0.85 17.97
C GLY A 183 -0.27 -2.00 17.25
N ILE A 184 -0.56 -2.19 15.96
CA ILE A 184 0.07 -3.23 15.13
C ILE A 184 1.59 -3.05 15.11
N ALA A 185 2.09 -1.84 14.88
CA ALA A 185 3.52 -1.56 14.85
C ALA A 185 4.19 -1.77 16.21
N GLN A 186 3.49 -1.53 17.34
CA GLN A 186 4.01 -1.84 18.67
C GLN A 186 4.15 -3.34 18.88
N VAL A 187 3.11 -4.11 18.55
CA VAL A 187 3.15 -5.58 18.65
C VAL A 187 4.30 -6.15 17.81
N ARG A 188 4.38 -5.76 16.53
CA ARG A 188 5.40 -6.30 15.62
C ARG A 188 6.82 -5.85 15.97
N LEU A 189 7.00 -4.62 16.48
CA LEU A 189 8.29 -4.19 17.02
C LEU A 189 8.66 -4.95 18.30
N GLY A 190 7.69 -5.22 19.16
CA GLY A 190 7.87 -6.04 20.35
C GLY A 190 8.36 -7.44 19.99
N ILE A 191 7.73 -8.09 19.01
CA ILE A 191 8.19 -9.40 18.47
C ILE A 191 9.61 -9.29 17.92
N CYS A 192 9.92 -8.24 17.15
CA CYS A 192 11.25 -8.02 16.58
C CYS A 192 12.35 -7.90 17.64
N ARG A 193 12.01 -7.39 18.83
CA ARG A 193 12.94 -7.13 19.94
C ARG A 193 12.88 -8.16 21.07
N ASP A 194 11.96 -9.12 20.99
CA ASP A 194 11.60 -9.99 22.11
C ASP A 194 11.17 -9.17 23.37
N ASP A 195 10.42 -8.08 23.15
CA ASP A 195 9.94 -7.16 24.18
C ASP A 195 8.45 -7.36 24.44
N ASN A 196 8.14 -8.25 25.39
CA ASN A 196 6.76 -8.56 25.79
C ASN A 196 6.00 -7.34 26.32
N SER A 197 6.66 -6.39 26.98
CA SER A 197 5.98 -5.19 27.49
C SER A 197 5.46 -4.33 26.34
N LEU A 198 6.22 -4.24 25.24
CA LEU A 198 5.78 -3.52 24.06
C LEU A 198 4.67 -4.27 23.31
N ILE A 199 4.70 -5.60 23.30
CA ILE A 199 3.61 -6.44 22.77
C ILE A 199 2.32 -6.15 23.55
N ASP A 200 2.34 -6.27 24.87
CA ASP A 200 1.17 -6.06 25.73
C ASP A 200 0.58 -4.66 25.57
N LYS A 201 1.44 -3.66 25.43
CA LYS A 201 1.04 -2.28 25.17
C LYS A 201 0.32 -2.14 23.82
N GLY A 202 0.86 -2.75 22.77
CA GLY A 202 0.25 -2.74 21.45
C GLY A 202 -1.09 -3.47 21.43
N MET A 203 -1.17 -4.65 22.05
CA MET A 203 -2.41 -5.42 22.19
C MET A 203 -3.48 -4.64 22.95
N SER A 204 -3.11 -3.98 24.06
CA SER A 204 -4.03 -3.15 24.83
C SER A 204 -4.61 -2.01 23.99
N LEU A 205 -3.80 -1.39 23.14
CA LEU A 205 -4.27 -0.33 22.24
C LEU A 205 -5.26 -0.88 21.21
N LEU A 206 -4.97 -2.03 20.60
CA LEU A 206 -5.84 -2.65 19.59
C LEU A 206 -7.17 -3.11 20.19
N HIS A 207 -7.16 -3.63 21.42
CA HIS A 207 -8.38 -3.94 22.17
C HIS A 207 -9.23 -2.68 22.38
N LEU A 208 -8.62 -1.58 22.84
CA LEU A 208 -9.33 -0.32 23.08
C LEU A 208 -9.89 0.32 21.81
N THR A 209 -9.36 -0.01 20.64
CA THR A 209 -9.87 0.48 19.35
C THR A 209 -10.76 -0.54 18.62
N GLU A 210 -11.12 -1.67 19.25
CA GLU A 210 -11.93 -2.74 18.65
C GLU A 210 -11.32 -3.37 17.38
N GLU A 211 -9.98 -3.35 17.26
CA GLU A 211 -9.23 -3.83 16.08
C GLU A 211 -8.69 -5.26 16.27
N GLU A 212 -9.31 -6.05 17.14
CA GLU A 212 -8.82 -7.39 17.50
C GLU A 212 -8.90 -8.42 16.36
N LYS A 213 -9.82 -8.20 15.41
CA LYS A 213 -10.01 -9.06 14.22
C LYS A 213 -8.76 -9.18 13.35
N ILE A 214 -7.81 -8.27 13.51
CA ILE A 214 -6.52 -8.30 12.81
C ILE A 214 -5.69 -9.55 13.20
N PHE A 215 -5.94 -10.14 14.37
CA PHE A 215 -5.27 -11.36 14.84
C PHE A 215 -6.04 -12.66 14.59
N GLU A 216 -7.28 -12.58 14.12
CA GLU A 216 -8.10 -13.76 13.83
C GLU A 216 -7.80 -14.40 12.47
N SER A 217 -6.92 -13.77 11.65
CA SER A 217 -6.63 -14.19 10.27
C SER A 217 -5.19 -14.69 10.02
N THR A 218 -4.46 -15.06 11.08
CA THR A 218 -3.20 -15.84 10.97
C THR A 218 -3.41 -17.33 11.08
#